data_AF-A0A520LEY1-F1
#
_entry.id   AF-A0A520LEY1-F1
#
_cell.length_a   1.000
_cell.length_b   1.000
_cell.length_c   1.000
_cell.angle_alpha   90.00
_cell.angle_beta   90.00
_cell.angle_gamma   90.00
#
_symmetry.space_group_name_H-M   'P 1'
#
loop_
_entity.id
_entity.type
_entity.pdbx_description
1 polymer ?
#
loop_
_entity_poly.entity_id
_entity_poly.type
_entity_poly.pdbx_seq_one_letter_code
_entity_poly.pdbx_strand_id
1 'polypeptide(L)'
;MRRRFRKARSVMIFVIVTLSWFQFVQAEPVDEETRLFLKSRAPGVLKLIERQKEEGGEELEEAQERGIELREMFNEEKKEHGEEWAGLLVGMENVEVEIEILVWRFEEEEIGEDEGENTLLRLLKKQIELQNKMDRMEMKFFPEAADEIEEELEWRLKNPEVALRERFEETLRDFGFLDEEDEEEEMEAEEISGPVYTPAPSGGTGKKDELHGITFNFEKEVLPMLETYCFDCHDSATAKGDIDLESALAQKPLVRNRLLWENVAERVKMGDMPPKKKSQPADSDRLKLRAWLAAEIGGFDYAKVRNPGYVPARRLTREEYNRTIRDLVGLDLRPADEFPMDFSGTSGFSNSANTLFLQTAHLDRYFTSAEGVIDEVRADEKAWKKLLGSSRDAATAITEMMRRAYRRPPTHTETKEIIARYEAELEKKKS
;
A
#
# COMPACT_ATOMS: atom_id res chain seq x y z
N MET A 1 -24.90 6.37 -35.31
CA MET A 1 -24.63 6.54 -33.87
C MET A 1 -24.34 7.99 -33.43
N ARG A 2 -24.35 9.00 -34.32
CA ARG A 2 -24.14 10.43 -33.97
C ARG A 2 -25.36 11.19 -33.43
N ARG A 3 -26.33 10.50 -32.80
CA ARG A 3 -27.59 11.13 -32.32
C ARG A 3 -28.01 10.72 -30.90
N ARG A 4 -27.21 9.91 -30.20
CA ARG A 4 -27.46 9.54 -28.79
C ARG A 4 -26.59 10.29 -27.78
N PHE A 5 -25.58 11.05 -28.24
CA PHE A 5 -24.60 11.76 -27.39
C PHE A 5 -24.98 13.21 -27.04
N ARG A 6 -26.27 13.56 -27.04
CA ARG A 6 -26.75 14.89 -26.62
C ARG A 6 -27.50 14.84 -25.28
N LYS A 7 -27.51 13.70 -24.59
CA LYS A 7 -28.29 13.47 -23.36
C LYS A 7 -27.46 13.37 -22.08
N ALA A 8 -26.13 13.48 -22.15
CA ALA A 8 -25.26 13.53 -20.97
C ALA A 8 -25.01 14.96 -20.46
N ARG A 9 -25.73 15.98 -20.98
CA ARG A 9 -25.59 17.39 -20.59
C ARG A 9 -26.64 17.87 -19.56
N SER A 10 -27.35 16.96 -18.90
CA SER A 10 -28.46 17.37 -18.02
C SER A 10 -28.73 16.37 -16.90
N VAL A 11 -27.77 16.15 -16.01
CA VAL A 11 -28.06 15.76 -14.62
C VAL A 11 -26.85 16.19 -13.76
N MET A 12 -26.89 17.39 -13.18
CA MET A 12 -26.20 17.67 -11.91
C MET A 12 -26.77 18.97 -11.34
N ILE A 13 -27.75 18.85 -10.44
CA ILE A 13 -28.13 19.92 -9.52
C ILE A 13 -28.52 19.23 -8.21
N PHE A 14 -27.82 19.53 -7.12
CA PHE A 14 -28.31 20.21 -5.90
C PHE A 14 -27.21 20.04 -4.82
N VAL A 15 -26.67 21.09 -4.19
CA VAL A 15 -27.39 22.03 -3.32
C VAL A 15 -26.96 23.49 -3.57
N ILE A 16 -27.78 24.27 -4.27
CA ILE A 16 -27.97 25.71 -4.03
C ILE A 16 -29.47 25.99 -4.11
N VAL A 17 -29.95 26.78 -3.16
CA VAL A 17 -31.33 27.24 -3.01
C VAL A 17 -31.88 27.78 -4.33
N THR A 18 -33.11 27.38 -4.63
CA THR A 18 -33.90 27.69 -5.83
C THR A 18 -33.86 29.16 -6.27
N LEU A 19 -33.30 29.46 -7.44
CA LEU A 19 -33.75 30.55 -8.30
C LEU A 19 -33.65 30.15 -9.78
N SER A 20 -34.74 29.59 -10.29
CA SER A 20 -35.00 29.57 -11.72
C SER A 20 -35.35 31.00 -12.16
N TRP A 21 -34.86 31.46 -13.31
CA TRP A 21 -35.62 32.13 -14.39
C TRP A 21 -34.67 32.36 -15.57
N PHE A 22 -34.91 31.61 -16.67
CA PHE A 22 -34.22 31.76 -17.95
C PHE A 22 -34.47 33.14 -18.57
N GLN A 23 -33.40 33.90 -18.85
CA GLN A 23 -33.34 34.81 -19.99
C GLN A 23 -32.02 34.58 -20.72
N PHE A 24 -32.10 34.17 -22.00
CA PHE A 24 -30.95 34.15 -22.91
C PHE A 24 -30.44 35.59 -23.11
N VAL A 25 -29.46 35.97 -22.31
CA VAL A 25 -28.56 37.10 -22.57
C VAL A 25 -27.29 36.48 -23.14
N GLN A 26 -26.77 36.99 -24.27
CA GLN A 26 -25.46 36.56 -24.74
C GLN A 26 -24.44 36.86 -23.64
N ALA A 27 -23.71 35.84 -23.16
CA ALA A 27 -22.71 36.03 -22.12
C ALA A 27 -21.70 37.10 -22.58
N GLU A 28 -21.61 38.21 -21.82
CA GLU A 28 -20.61 39.23 -22.11
C GLU A 28 -19.21 38.69 -21.79
N PRO A 29 -18.18 39.03 -22.60
CA PRO A 29 -16.83 38.62 -22.29
C PRO A 29 -16.43 39.11 -20.90
N VAL A 30 -15.86 38.20 -20.11
CA VAL A 30 -15.44 38.43 -18.72
C VAL A 30 -14.63 39.71 -18.61
N ASP A 31 -15.13 40.67 -17.81
CA ASP A 31 -14.50 41.96 -17.60
C ASP A 31 -13.13 41.84 -16.88
N GLU A 32 -12.32 42.89 -16.94
CA GLU A 32 -10.96 42.87 -16.37
C GLU A 32 -10.96 42.67 -14.83
N GLU A 33 -11.99 43.15 -14.14
CA GLU A 33 -12.12 42.97 -12.69
C GLU A 33 -12.40 41.50 -12.35
N THR A 34 -13.31 40.85 -13.07
CA THR A 34 -13.57 39.41 -12.95
C THR A 34 -12.33 38.60 -13.28
N ARG A 35 -11.62 38.96 -14.36
CA ARG A 35 -10.40 38.26 -14.74
C ARG A 35 -9.31 38.35 -13.66
N LEU A 36 -9.13 39.52 -13.04
CA LEU A 36 -8.19 39.70 -11.93
C LEU A 36 -8.63 38.93 -10.67
N PHE A 37 -9.94 38.92 -10.39
CA PHE A 37 -10.52 38.13 -9.30
C PHE A 37 -10.23 36.64 -9.49
N LEU A 38 -10.60 36.06 -10.63
CA LEU A 38 -10.38 34.63 -10.93
C LEU A 38 -8.89 34.28 -10.89
N LYS A 39 -8.03 35.11 -11.47
CA LYS A 39 -6.57 34.90 -11.40
C LYS A 39 -6.04 34.79 -9.97
N SER A 40 -6.64 35.53 -9.05
CA SER A 40 -6.20 35.57 -7.65
C SER A 40 -6.83 34.49 -6.78
N ARG A 41 -8.09 34.10 -7.03
CA ARG A 41 -8.89 33.27 -6.13
C ARG A 41 -9.42 31.98 -6.75
N ALA A 42 -9.63 31.96 -8.06
CA ALA A 42 -10.16 30.81 -8.80
C ALA A 42 -9.42 30.57 -10.13
N PRO A 43 -8.11 30.26 -10.10
CA PRO A 43 -7.31 30.08 -11.32
C PRO A 43 -7.76 28.91 -12.20
N GLY A 44 -8.38 27.87 -11.65
CA GLY A 44 -8.99 26.75 -12.38
C GLY A 44 -10.15 27.21 -13.26
N VAL A 45 -11.03 28.07 -12.74
CA VAL A 45 -12.13 28.69 -13.50
C VAL A 45 -11.59 29.57 -14.63
N LEU A 46 -10.54 30.35 -14.36
CA LEU A 46 -9.88 31.13 -15.42
C LEU A 46 -9.30 30.21 -16.50
N LYS A 47 -8.71 29.08 -16.13
CA LYS A 47 -8.15 28.10 -17.06
C LYS A 47 -9.24 27.45 -17.91
N LEU A 48 -10.41 27.13 -17.33
CA LEU A 48 -11.59 26.65 -18.05
C LEU A 48 -12.00 27.65 -19.14
N ILE A 49 -12.15 28.92 -18.77
CA ILE A 49 -12.51 30.00 -19.71
C ILE A 49 -11.46 30.15 -20.81
N GLU A 50 -10.17 30.17 -20.45
CA GLU A 50 -9.08 30.33 -21.42
C GLU A 50 -9.02 29.19 -22.43
N ARG A 51 -9.33 27.97 -22.00
CA ARG A 51 -9.37 26.81 -22.86
C ARG A 51 -10.57 26.83 -23.81
N GLN A 52 -11.75 27.14 -23.29
CA GLN A 52 -12.96 27.20 -24.10
C GLN A 52 -12.94 28.33 -25.15
N LYS A 53 -11.98 29.27 -25.08
CA LYS A 53 -11.77 30.28 -26.12
C LYS A 53 -11.32 29.71 -27.45
N GLU A 54 -10.65 28.56 -27.46
CA GLU A 54 -10.16 27.94 -28.70
C GLU A 54 -11.29 27.31 -29.51
N GLU A 55 -12.29 26.76 -28.81
CA GLU A 55 -13.46 26.10 -29.41
C GLU A 55 -14.63 27.06 -29.64
N GLY A 56 -14.81 28.03 -28.74
CA GLY A 56 -15.89 29.01 -28.77
C GLY A 56 -17.28 28.39 -28.57
N GLY A 57 -18.34 29.20 -28.72
CA GLY A 57 -19.72 28.73 -28.63
C GLY A 57 -20.24 28.57 -27.20
N GLU A 58 -21.23 27.70 -27.03
CA GLU A 58 -22.03 27.53 -25.79
C GLU A 58 -21.16 27.23 -24.55
N GLU A 59 -20.14 26.39 -24.69
CA GLU A 59 -19.24 26.04 -23.56
C GLU A 59 -18.38 27.21 -23.09
N LEU A 60 -18.00 28.11 -24.01
CA LEU A 60 -17.31 29.34 -23.65
C LEU A 60 -18.25 30.30 -22.92
N GLU A 61 -19.49 30.42 -23.38
CA GLU A 61 -20.49 31.28 -22.74
C GLU A 61 -20.79 30.79 -21.30
N GLU A 62 -21.00 29.48 -21.10
CA GLU A 62 -21.21 28.85 -19.79
C GLU A 62 -19.99 29.06 -18.85
N ALA A 63 -18.77 28.86 -19.35
CA ALA A 63 -17.57 29.07 -18.55
C ALA A 63 -17.39 30.55 -18.14
N GLN A 64 -17.75 31.50 -19.02
CA GLN A 64 -17.69 32.93 -18.73
C GLN A 64 -18.72 33.34 -17.68
N GLU A 65 -19.96 32.85 -17.82
CA GLU A 65 -21.06 33.07 -16.87
C GLU A 65 -20.69 32.54 -15.48
N ARG A 66 -20.22 31.28 -15.39
CA ARG A 66 -19.74 30.67 -14.13
C ARG A 66 -18.67 31.52 -13.44
N GLY A 67 -17.76 32.12 -14.20
CA GLY A 67 -16.74 33.02 -13.67
C GLY A 67 -17.28 34.35 -13.13
N ILE A 68 -18.31 34.91 -13.77
CA ILE A 68 -18.97 36.16 -13.34
C ILE A 68 -19.79 35.89 -12.08
N GLU A 69 -20.62 34.83 -12.09
CA GLU A 69 -21.44 34.41 -10.97
C GLU A 69 -20.58 34.13 -9.72
N LEU A 70 -19.44 33.46 -9.89
CA LEU A 70 -18.52 33.18 -8.80
C LEU A 70 -17.97 34.46 -8.13
N ARG A 71 -17.72 35.52 -8.91
CA ARG A 71 -17.33 36.84 -8.39
C ARG A 71 -18.49 37.51 -7.65
N GLU A 72 -19.69 37.45 -8.22
CA GLU A 72 -20.88 38.06 -7.62
C GLU A 72 -21.23 37.40 -6.29
N MET A 73 -21.28 36.07 -6.27
CA MET A 73 -21.44 35.26 -5.05
C MET A 73 -20.38 35.63 -4.01
N PHE A 74 -19.09 35.73 -4.40
CA PHE A 74 -18.04 36.16 -3.47
C PHE A 74 -18.32 37.53 -2.84
N ASN A 75 -18.77 38.50 -3.64
CA ASN A 75 -19.03 39.85 -3.17
C ASN A 75 -20.27 39.93 -2.25
N GLU A 76 -21.26 39.09 -2.48
CA GLU A 76 -22.46 38.98 -1.64
C GLU A 76 -22.13 38.30 -0.31
N GLU A 77 -21.55 37.12 -0.35
CA GLU A 77 -21.14 36.35 0.83
C GLU A 77 -20.11 37.11 1.67
N LYS A 78 -19.21 37.87 1.03
CA LYS A 78 -18.26 38.73 1.75
C LYS A 78 -18.95 39.80 2.58
N LYS A 79 -20.09 40.34 2.12
CA LYS A 79 -20.84 41.36 2.87
C LYS A 79 -21.61 40.75 4.04
N GLU A 80 -22.12 39.54 3.85
CA GLU A 80 -23.00 38.88 4.83
C GLU A 80 -22.19 38.12 5.90
N HIS A 81 -21.25 37.29 5.47
CA HIS A 81 -20.52 36.33 6.32
C HIS A 81 -19.02 36.60 6.41
N GLY A 82 -18.50 37.55 5.62
CA GLY A 82 -17.12 38.01 5.67
C GLY A 82 -16.21 37.37 4.63
N GLU A 83 -15.00 37.94 4.50
CA GLU A 83 -14.07 37.59 3.41
C GLU A 83 -13.49 36.18 3.50
N GLU A 84 -13.35 35.63 4.70
CA GLU A 84 -12.85 34.28 4.92
C GLU A 84 -13.84 33.24 4.38
N TRP A 85 -15.13 33.37 4.73
CA TRP A 85 -16.21 32.48 4.27
C TRP A 85 -16.35 32.51 2.75
N ALA A 86 -16.49 33.71 2.19
CA ALA A 86 -16.58 33.89 0.74
C ALA A 86 -15.36 33.31 0.02
N GLY A 87 -14.18 33.42 0.62
CA GLY A 87 -12.94 32.84 0.09
C GLY A 87 -12.94 31.30 0.07
N LEU A 88 -13.54 30.66 1.08
CA LEU A 88 -13.65 29.20 1.12
C LEU A 88 -14.60 28.68 0.05
N LEU A 89 -15.77 29.31 -0.13
CA LEU A 89 -16.73 28.95 -1.19
C LEU A 89 -16.09 29.02 -2.58
N VAL A 90 -15.41 30.13 -2.89
CA VAL A 90 -14.69 30.28 -4.17
C VAL A 90 -13.57 29.26 -4.31
N GLY A 91 -12.90 28.93 -3.21
CA GLY A 91 -11.86 27.90 -3.18
C GLY A 91 -12.41 26.52 -3.50
N MET A 92 -13.59 26.17 -2.99
CA MET A 92 -14.28 24.90 -3.23
C MET A 92 -14.62 24.78 -4.72
N GLU A 93 -15.33 25.77 -5.25
CA GLU A 93 -15.72 25.85 -6.66
C GLU A 93 -14.51 25.72 -7.60
N ASN A 94 -13.41 26.39 -7.26
CA ASN A 94 -12.19 26.27 -8.04
C ASN A 94 -11.63 24.84 -8.08
N VAL A 95 -11.69 24.11 -6.97
CA VAL A 95 -11.20 22.73 -6.92
C VAL A 95 -12.09 21.81 -7.76
N GLU A 96 -13.40 22.01 -7.71
CA GLU A 96 -14.36 21.25 -8.54
C GLU A 96 -14.08 21.46 -10.03
N VAL A 97 -13.89 22.71 -10.46
CA VAL A 97 -13.50 23.00 -11.86
C VAL A 97 -12.14 22.41 -12.22
N GLU A 98 -11.18 22.38 -11.29
CA GLU A 98 -9.89 21.71 -11.52
C GLU A 98 -10.06 20.18 -11.71
N ILE A 99 -11.04 19.56 -11.04
CA ILE A 99 -11.38 18.14 -11.21
C ILE A 99 -12.09 17.92 -12.55
N GLU A 100 -13.06 18.74 -12.91
CA GLU A 100 -13.75 18.67 -14.22
C GLU A 100 -12.74 18.76 -15.38
N ILE A 101 -11.82 19.73 -15.34
CA ILE A 101 -10.76 19.88 -16.35
C ILE A 101 -9.89 18.63 -16.39
N LEU A 102 -9.58 18.04 -15.24
CA LEU A 102 -8.73 16.87 -15.15
C LEU A 102 -9.41 15.64 -15.78
N VAL A 103 -10.68 15.40 -15.45
CA VAL A 103 -11.47 14.30 -16.01
C VAL A 103 -11.55 14.43 -17.53
N TRP A 104 -11.85 15.62 -18.04
CA TRP A 104 -11.85 15.83 -19.49
C TRP A 104 -10.47 15.54 -20.11
N ARG A 105 -9.37 15.98 -19.49
CA ARG A 105 -8.01 15.75 -20.04
C ARG A 105 -7.68 14.27 -20.10
N PHE A 106 -8.21 13.50 -19.15
CA PHE A 106 -8.09 12.06 -19.14
C PHE A 106 -8.96 11.43 -20.25
N GLU A 107 -10.20 11.88 -20.43
CA GLU A 107 -11.09 11.40 -21.50
C GLU A 107 -10.58 11.68 -22.92
N GLU A 108 -9.93 12.83 -23.14
CA GLU A 108 -9.30 13.19 -24.41
C GLU A 108 -7.89 12.59 -24.59
N GLU A 109 -7.47 11.68 -23.71
CA GLU A 109 -6.17 11.01 -23.74
C GLU A 109 -4.96 11.98 -23.68
N GLU A 110 -5.15 13.22 -23.21
CA GLU A 110 -4.06 14.21 -23.05
C GLU A 110 -3.12 13.85 -21.89
N ILE A 111 -3.65 13.10 -20.91
CA ILE A 111 -2.91 12.61 -19.75
C ILE A 111 -3.15 11.11 -19.57
N GLY A 112 -2.12 10.40 -19.13
CA GLY A 112 -2.24 8.99 -18.78
C GLY A 112 -2.91 8.77 -17.42
N GLU A 113 -3.36 7.52 -17.19
CA GLU A 113 -3.97 7.04 -15.93
C GLU A 113 -3.18 7.47 -14.69
N ASP A 114 -1.87 7.23 -14.67
CA ASP A 114 -1.00 7.59 -13.54
C ASP A 114 -0.99 9.12 -13.27
N GLU A 115 -1.03 9.98 -14.30
CA GLU A 115 -1.05 11.44 -14.12
C GLU A 115 -2.44 11.94 -13.68
N GLY A 116 -3.50 11.35 -14.25
CA GLY A 116 -4.89 11.63 -13.89
C GLY A 116 -5.15 11.33 -12.41
N GLU A 117 -4.84 10.11 -11.98
CA GLU A 117 -5.06 9.64 -10.61
C GLU A 117 -4.33 10.50 -9.57
N ASN A 118 -3.02 10.72 -9.77
CA ASN A 118 -2.21 11.53 -8.86
C ASN A 118 -2.73 12.96 -8.71
N THR A 119 -3.22 13.53 -9.81
CA THR A 119 -3.74 14.89 -9.80
C THR A 119 -5.10 14.94 -9.10
N LEU A 120 -5.95 13.93 -9.31
CA LEU A 120 -7.27 13.83 -8.69
C LEU A 120 -7.14 13.72 -7.17
N LEU A 121 -6.32 12.80 -6.67
CA LEU A 121 -6.09 12.63 -5.23
C LEU A 121 -5.58 13.90 -4.55
N ARG A 122 -4.73 14.68 -5.24
CA ARG A 122 -4.26 15.98 -4.73
C ARG A 122 -5.39 17.01 -4.64
N LEU A 123 -6.30 17.02 -5.61
CA LEU A 123 -7.45 17.94 -5.64
C LEU A 123 -8.47 17.56 -4.55
N LEU A 124 -8.80 16.28 -4.38
CA LEU A 124 -9.73 15.83 -3.34
C LEU A 124 -9.22 16.10 -1.93
N LYS A 125 -7.91 15.92 -1.67
CA LYS A 125 -7.30 16.34 -0.39
C LYS A 125 -7.51 17.82 -0.11
N LYS A 126 -7.31 18.66 -1.13
CA LYS A 126 -7.54 20.11 -1.04
C LYS A 126 -9.03 20.41 -0.81
N GLN A 127 -9.93 19.65 -1.44
CA GLN A 127 -11.38 19.77 -1.24
C GLN A 127 -11.77 19.50 0.22
N ILE A 128 -11.31 18.38 0.79
CA ILE A 128 -11.57 18.00 2.19
C ILE A 128 -11.00 19.04 3.17
N GLU A 129 -9.80 19.57 2.90
CA GLU A 129 -9.21 20.62 3.73
C GLU A 129 -10.04 21.92 3.71
N LEU A 130 -10.67 22.25 2.59
CA LEU A 130 -11.57 23.40 2.48
C LEU A 130 -12.89 23.11 3.19
N GLN A 131 -13.48 21.92 3.00
CA GLN A 131 -14.71 21.51 3.66
C GLN A 131 -14.55 21.59 5.18
N ASN A 132 -13.49 20.99 5.73
CA ASN A 132 -13.18 21.03 7.16
C ASN A 132 -13.06 22.46 7.74
N LYS A 133 -12.69 23.45 6.92
CA LYS A 133 -12.66 24.86 7.34
C LYS A 133 -14.05 25.49 7.26
N MET A 134 -14.81 25.16 6.22
CA MET A 134 -16.19 25.61 6.05
C MET A 134 -17.05 25.13 7.21
N ASP A 135 -17.00 23.84 7.54
CA ASP A 135 -17.78 23.24 8.65
C ASP A 135 -17.51 23.95 9.98
N ARG A 136 -16.25 24.30 10.25
CA ARG A 136 -15.87 25.08 11.45
C ARG A 136 -16.48 26.47 11.49
N MET A 137 -16.80 27.05 10.34
CA MET A 137 -17.46 28.34 10.23
C MET A 137 -18.99 28.17 10.24
N GLU A 138 -19.52 27.17 9.55
CA GLU A 138 -20.95 26.85 9.52
C GLU A 138 -21.50 26.57 10.91
N MET A 139 -20.79 25.80 11.75
CA MET A 139 -21.18 25.60 13.15
C MET A 139 -21.36 26.91 13.94
N LYS A 140 -20.66 27.99 13.56
CA LYS A 140 -20.80 29.31 14.18
C LYS A 140 -21.97 30.10 13.63
N PHE A 141 -22.28 29.92 12.35
CA PHE A 141 -23.36 30.63 11.66
C PHE A 141 -24.72 29.98 11.92
N PHE A 142 -24.75 28.65 12.05
CA PHE A 142 -25.95 27.83 12.19
C PHE A 142 -25.84 26.92 13.43
N PRO A 143 -26.00 27.47 14.65
CA PRO A 143 -25.87 26.69 15.89
C PRO A 143 -26.82 25.50 15.99
N GLU A 144 -27.96 25.57 15.31
CA GLU A 144 -28.96 24.49 15.25
C GLU A 144 -28.49 23.24 14.50
N ALA A 145 -27.53 23.36 13.59
CA ALA A 145 -26.93 22.24 12.84
C ALA A 145 -25.53 21.87 13.37
N ALA A 146 -25.05 22.56 14.41
CA ALA A 146 -23.66 22.46 14.83
C ALA A 146 -23.27 21.07 15.34
N ASP A 147 -24.18 20.38 16.05
CA ASP A 147 -23.89 19.05 16.61
C ASP A 147 -23.66 18.00 15.50
N GLU A 148 -24.46 18.03 14.43
CA GLU A 148 -24.34 17.12 13.28
C GLU A 148 -23.05 17.39 12.48
N ILE A 149 -22.76 18.67 12.22
CA ILE A 149 -21.55 19.11 11.52
C ILE A 149 -20.29 18.77 12.35
N GLU A 150 -20.35 18.91 13.68
CA GLU A 150 -19.23 18.59 14.57
C GLU A 150 -18.91 17.09 14.54
N GLU A 151 -19.93 16.23 14.57
CA GLU A 151 -19.77 14.78 14.50
C GLU A 151 -19.06 14.34 13.21
N GLU A 152 -19.52 14.83 12.06
CA GLU A 152 -18.94 14.51 10.76
C GLU A 152 -17.51 15.06 10.62
N LEU A 153 -17.27 16.29 11.09
CA LEU A 153 -15.94 16.90 11.09
C LEU A 153 -14.96 16.12 11.98
N GLU A 154 -15.38 15.75 13.19
CA GLU A 154 -14.56 14.94 14.08
C GLU A 154 -14.22 13.58 13.46
N TRP A 155 -15.19 12.95 12.81
CA TRP A 155 -14.98 11.68 12.12
C TRP A 155 -13.96 11.82 10.98
N ARG A 156 -14.08 12.83 10.11
CA ARG A 156 -13.12 13.07 9.02
C ARG A 156 -11.71 13.35 9.54
N LEU A 157 -11.57 14.08 10.65
CA LEU A 157 -10.27 14.36 11.28
C LEU A 157 -9.63 13.13 11.92
N LYS A 158 -10.44 12.20 12.46
CA LYS A 158 -9.97 10.92 13.01
C LYS A 158 -9.67 9.91 11.91
N ASN A 159 -10.35 9.99 10.76
CA ASN A 159 -10.28 9.02 9.65
C ASN A 159 -9.93 9.68 8.29
N PRO A 160 -8.81 10.41 8.17
CA PRO A 160 -8.52 11.22 6.97
C PRO A 160 -8.33 10.40 5.69
N GLU A 161 -7.82 9.16 5.81
CA GLU A 161 -7.65 8.27 4.65
C GLU A 161 -8.99 7.69 4.17
N VAL A 162 -9.92 7.44 5.10
CA VAL A 162 -11.27 6.95 4.79
C VAL A 162 -12.11 8.03 4.13
N ALA A 163 -12.08 9.25 4.68
CA ALA A 163 -12.76 10.40 4.10
C ALA A 163 -12.27 10.71 2.67
N LEU A 164 -10.96 10.59 2.42
CA LEU A 164 -10.40 10.77 1.08
C LEU A 164 -10.87 9.69 0.11
N ARG A 165 -10.94 8.45 0.58
CA ARG A 165 -11.42 7.32 -0.21
C ARG A 165 -12.89 7.49 -0.59
N GLU A 166 -13.76 7.74 0.37
CA GLU A 166 -15.20 7.91 0.12
C GLU A 166 -15.43 9.03 -0.88
N ARG A 167 -14.71 10.15 -0.72
CA ARG A 167 -14.80 11.26 -1.66
C ARG A 167 -14.29 10.91 -3.06
N PHE A 168 -13.24 10.09 -3.16
CA PHE A 168 -12.74 9.61 -4.44
C PHE A 168 -13.75 8.69 -5.14
N GLU A 169 -14.34 7.76 -4.40
CA GLU A 169 -15.37 6.88 -4.90
C GLU A 169 -16.61 7.65 -5.38
N GLU A 170 -17.09 8.59 -4.56
CA GLU A 170 -18.17 9.50 -4.92
C GLU A 170 -17.85 10.27 -6.21
N THR A 171 -16.65 10.84 -6.30
CA THR A 171 -16.23 11.57 -7.52
C THR A 171 -16.23 10.66 -8.74
N LEU A 172 -15.74 9.42 -8.62
CA LEU A 172 -15.78 8.47 -9.73
C LEU A 172 -17.21 8.11 -10.12
N ARG A 173 -18.13 7.98 -9.15
CA ARG A 173 -19.55 7.77 -9.41
C ARG A 173 -20.19 8.97 -10.12
N ASP A 174 -19.90 10.18 -9.68
CA ASP A 174 -20.42 11.42 -10.27
C ASP A 174 -20.05 11.55 -11.76
N PHE A 175 -18.83 11.15 -12.12
CA PHE A 175 -18.38 11.14 -13.51
C PHE A 175 -18.74 9.85 -14.27
N GLY A 176 -19.54 8.96 -13.69
CA GLY A 176 -20.03 7.74 -14.33
C GLY A 176 -18.96 6.65 -14.53
N PHE A 177 -17.87 6.69 -13.75
CA PHE A 177 -16.86 5.63 -13.69
C PHE A 177 -17.27 4.47 -12.78
N LEU A 178 -18.20 4.69 -11.85
CA LEU A 178 -18.79 3.66 -10.98
C LEU A 178 -20.32 3.63 -11.16
N ASP A 179 -20.91 2.44 -11.16
CA ASP A 179 -22.36 2.28 -11.13
C ASP A 179 -22.92 2.63 -9.73
N GLU A 180 -24.14 3.16 -9.68
CA GLU A 180 -24.91 3.40 -8.45
C GLU A 180 -25.54 2.08 -7.95
N GLU A 181 -25.56 1.83 -6.63
CA GLU A 181 -26.09 0.65 -5.88
C GLU A 181 -25.00 -0.41 -5.51
N ASP A 182 -24.78 -0.87 -4.27
CA ASP A 182 -25.60 -0.94 -3.04
C ASP A 182 -24.73 -1.03 -1.74
N GLU A 183 -25.26 -0.49 -0.64
CA GLU A 183 -24.78 -0.47 0.75
C GLU A 183 -24.41 -1.82 1.41
N GLU A 184 -23.30 -1.83 2.14
CA GLU A 184 -22.95 -2.60 3.36
C GLU A 184 -22.97 -4.16 3.39
N GLU A 185 -21.85 -4.73 3.88
CA GLU A 185 -21.81 -5.69 5.01
C GLU A 185 -20.34 -5.86 5.49
N GLU A 186 -20.03 -5.46 6.74
CA GLU A 186 -18.74 -5.71 7.40
C GLU A 186 -18.69 -7.14 7.97
N MET A 187 -17.64 -7.91 7.67
CA MET A 187 -17.37 -9.22 8.30
C MET A 187 -16.18 -9.18 9.27
N GLU A 188 -16.39 -9.68 10.50
CA GLU A 188 -15.38 -9.88 11.55
C GLU A 188 -14.37 -11.00 11.19
N ALA A 189 -13.10 -10.82 11.56
CA ALA A 189 -12.01 -11.75 11.24
C ALA A 189 -11.76 -12.81 12.35
N GLU A 190 -11.73 -14.09 11.99
CA GLU A 190 -11.31 -15.21 12.87
C GLU A 190 -9.80 -15.55 12.79
N GLU A 191 -9.27 -16.15 13.87
CA GLU A 191 -7.88 -16.61 14.03
C GLU A 191 -7.50 -17.76 13.07
N ILE A 192 -6.34 -17.67 12.41
CA ILE A 192 -5.91 -18.64 11.38
C ILE A 192 -4.66 -19.43 11.80
N SER A 193 -4.76 -20.75 11.70
CA SER A 193 -3.66 -21.74 11.77
C SER A 193 -3.37 -22.34 10.40
N GLY A 194 -2.13 -22.22 9.91
CA GLY A 194 -1.67 -22.87 8.67
C GLY A 194 -0.24 -22.44 8.28
N PRO A 195 0.49 -23.20 7.44
CA PRO A 195 1.89 -22.90 7.10
C PRO A 195 1.98 -21.58 6.33
N VAL A 196 2.82 -20.67 6.82
CA VAL A 196 3.05 -19.33 6.25
C VAL A 196 4.22 -19.39 5.29
N TYR A 197 4.08 -18.77 4.12
CA TYR A 197 5.19 -18.52 3.20
C TYR A 197 5.41 -17.01 3.10
N THR A 198 6.52 -16.52 3.67
CA THR A 198 6.96 -15.13 3.51
C THR A 198 8.42 -15.10 3.08
N PRO A 199 8.75 -14.59 1.88
CA PRO A 199 10.07 -14.05 1.60
C PRO A 199 10.17 -12.57 2.04
N ALA A 200 11.37 -12.16 2.45
CA ALA A 200 11.73 -10.78 2.75
C ALA A 200 11.61 -9.87 1.49
N PRO A 201 11.35 -8.56 1.66
CA PRO A 201 11.08 -7.66 0.55
C PRO A 201 12.29 -7.55 -0.38
N SER A 202 12.03 -7.73 -1.68
CA SER A 202 12.91 -7.23 -2.71
C SER A 202 13.05 -5.72 -2.54
N GLY A 203 14.29 -5.23 -2.64
CA GLY A 203 14.62 -3.81 -2.68
C GLY A 203 14.13 -3.13 -3.96
N GLY A 204 12.82 -3.13 -4.18
CA GLY A 204 12.17 -2.11 -5.00
C GLY A 204 12.22 -0.80 -4.23
N THR A 205 12.86 0.21 -4.81
CA THR A 205 12.74 1.60 -4.36
C THR A 205 11.27 1.91 -4.14
N GLY A 206 10.88 2.16 -2.90
CA GLY A 206 9.48 2.42 -2.53
C GLY A 206 8.92 3.63 -3.26
N LYS A 207 8.27 3.40 -4.39
CA LYS A 207 6.98 4.03 -4.62
C LYS A 207 5.99 3.16 -3.84
N LYS A 208 5.41 3.72 -2.78
CA LYS A 208 4.19 3.14 -2.21
C LYS A 208 3.19 3.10 -3.36
N ASP A 209 2.54 1.96 -3.55
CA ASP A 209 1.43 1.84 -4.48
C ASP A 209 0.39 2.91 -4.09
N GLU A 210 0.06 3.81 -5.02
CA GLU A 210 -0.73 5.03 -4.77
C GLU A 210 -2.21 4.70 -4.43
N LEU A 211 -2.60 3.42 -4.66
CA LEU A 211 -3.92 2.83 -4.44
C LEU A 211 -4.14 2.21 -3.03
N HIS A 212 -3.17 2.36 -2.12
CA HIS A 212 -3.25 1.83 -0.76
C HIS A 212 -4.29 2.57 0.08
N GLY A 213 -5.35 1.90 0.54
CA GLY A 213 -6.35 2.45 1.47
C GLY A 213 -7.79 2.46 0.97
N ILE A 214 -8.07 1.98 -0.26
CA ILE A 214 -9.43 1.85 -0.82
C ILE A 214 -10.10 0.56 -0.28
N THR A 215 -11.17 0.64 0.50
CA THR A 215 -12.00 -0.52 0.87
C THR A 215 -13.03 -0.78 -0.22
N PHE A 216 -13.28 -2.05 -0.48
CA PHE A 216 -14.24 -2.51 -1.47
C PHE A 216 -15.24 -3.43 -0.77
N ASN A 217 -16.50 -3.38 -1.18
CA ASN A 217 -17.43 -4.45 -0.87
C ASN A 217 -17.07 -5.65 -1.77
N PHE A 218 -16.47 -6.69 -1.18
CA PHE A 218 -15.95 -7.80 -1.96
C PHE A 218 -17.08 -8.51 -2.72
N GLU A 219 -18.21 -8.75 -2.07
CA GLU A 219 -19.33 -9.50 -2.61
C GLU A 219 -20.04 -8.79 -3.76
N LYS A 220 -20.12 -7.45 -3.70
CA LYS A 220 -20.86 -6.64 -4.69
C LYS A 220 -19.99 -6.10 -5.81
N GLU A 221 -18.76 -5.69 -5.49
CA GLU A 221 -17.92 -4.99 -6.46
C GLU A 221 -16.88 -5.92 -7.06
N VAL A 222 -16.27 -6.79 -6.26
CA VAL A 222 -15.10 -7.57 -6.68
C VAL A 222 -15.51 -8.94 -7.21
N LEU A 223 -16.34 -9.66 -6.47
CA LEU A 223 -16.73 -11.03 -6.76
C LEU A 223 -17.41 -11.16 -8.14
N PRO A 224 -18.34 -10.28 -8.56
CA PRO A 224 -18.96 -10.38 -9.89
C PRO A 224 -17.94 -10.19 -11.02
N MET A 225 -16.95 -9.31 -10.82
CA MET A 225 -15.85 -9.15 -11.78
C MET A 225 -14.97 -10.41 -11.85
N LEU A 226 -14.65 -11.03 -10.72
CA LEU A 226 -13.88 -12.27 -10.69
C LEU A 226 -14.65 -13.44 -11.32
N GLU A 227 -15.95 -13.54 -11.07
CA GLU A 227 -16.83 -14.53 -11.71
C GLU A 227 -16.88 -14.32 -13.22
N THR A 228 -17.04 -13.07 -13.67
CA THR A 228 -17.19 -12.74 -15.09
C THR A 228 -15.90 -12.89 -15.88
N TYR A 229 -14.77 -12.46 -15.32
CA TYR A 229 -13.51 -12.34 -16.05
C TYR A 229 -12.49 -13.44 -15.70
N CYS A 230 -12.55 -14.04 -14.51
CA CYS A 230 -11.48 -14.88 -13.98
C CYS A 230 -11.88 -16.36 -13.82
N PHE A 231 -12.97 -16.66 -13.13
CA PHE A 231 -13.31 -18.03 -12.70
C PHE A 231 -13.69 -18.96 -13.84
N ASP A 232 -14.14 -18.39 -14.96
CA ASP A 232 -14.34 -19.07 -16.25
C ASP A 232 -13.13 -19.90 -16.72
N CYS A 233 -11.92 -19.58 -16.24
CA CYS A 233 -10.68 -20.31 -16.54
C CYS A 233 -9.84 -20.64 -15.29
N HIS A 234 -9.97 -19.88 -14.21
CA HIS A 234 -9.11 -19.93 -13.03
C HIS A 234 -9.86 -20.31 -11.75
N ASP A 235 -10.96 -21.06 -11.86
CA ASP A 235 -11.65 -21.70 -10.74
C ASP A 235 -10.90 -22.96 -10.25
N SER A 236 -11.37 -23.54 -9.14
CA SER A 236 -10.80 -24.77 -8.57
C SER A 236 -10.99 -26.00 -9.46
N ALA A 237 -11.98 -25.98 -10.37
CA ALA A 237 -12.25 -27.10 -11.27
C ALA A 237 -11.38 -27.09 -12.54
N THR A 238 -11.15 -25.92 -13.13
CA THR A 238 -10.40 -25.74 -14.39
C THR A 238 -8.94 -25.43 -14.16
N ALA A 239 -8.64 -24.57 -13.18
CA ALA A 239 -7.29 -24.18 -12.75
C ALA A 239 -6.29 -23.94 -13.90
N LYS A 240 -6.71 -23.20 -14.94
CA LYS A 240 -5.93 -23.06 -16.18
C LYS A 240 -4.60 -22.37 -15.90
N GLY A 241 -3.51 -22.95 -16.40
CA GLY A 241 -2.17 -22.44 -16.15
C GLY A 241 -1.70 -22.65 -14.70
N ASP A 242 -2.24 -23.66 -14.03
CA ASP A 242 -1.97 -24.01 -12.63
C ASP A 242 -2.32 -22.88 -11.65
N ILE A 243 -3.32 -22.05 -12.00
CA ILE A 243 -3.82 -20.95 -11.20
C ILE A 243 -5.28 -21.22 -10.81
N ASP A 244 -5.51 -21.32 -9.51
CA ASP A 244 -6.80 -21.49 -8.85
C ASP A 244 -7.05 -20.28 -7.94
N LEU A 245 -7.87 -19.33 -8.41
CA LEU A 245 -8.15 -18.09 -7.70
C LEU A 245 -9.21 -18.27 -6.61
N GLU A 246 -10.12 -19.25 -6.73
CA GLU A 246 -11.10 -19.56 -5.68
C GLU A 246 -10.40 -20.03 -4.40
N SER A 247 -9.46 -20.98 -4.54
CA SER A 247 -8.65 -21.46 -3.41
C SER A 247 -7.74 -20.36 -2.85
N ALA A 248 -7.22 -19.48 -3.71
CA ALA A 248 -6.39 -18.37 -3.28
C ALA A 248 -7.18 -17.30 -2.50
N LEU A 249 -8.44 -17.05 -2.85
CA LEU A 249 -9.34 -16.12 -2.16
C LEU A 249 -9.71 -16.61 -0.76
N ALA A 250 -9.96 -17.91 -0.63
CA ALA A 250 -10.28 -18.54 0.66
C ALA A 250 -9.10 -18.44 1.66
N GLN A 251 -7.87 -18.24 1.18
CA GLN A 251 -6.67 -18.14 2.01
C GLN A 251 -6.42 -16.69 2.46
N LYS A 252 -7.18 -16.25 3.48
CA LYS A 252 -6.98 -14.94 4.10
C LYS A 252 -5.82 -14.94 5.13
N PRO A 253 -5.18 -13.78 5.36
CA PRO A 253 -5.25 -12.56 4.56
C PRO A 253 -4.61 -12.76 3.17
N LEU A 254 -5.04 -12.02 2.14
CA LEU A 254 -4.61 -12.25 0.75
C LEU A 254 -3.09 -12.14 0.53
N VAL A 255 -2.38 -11.42 1.39
CA VAL A 255 -0.91 -11.39 1.43
C VAL A 255 -0.26 -12.77 1.51
N ARG A 256 -0.97 -13.81 1.97
CA ARG A 256 -0.48 -15.19 1.95
C ARG A 256 -0.11 -15.67 0.55
N ASN A 257 -0.85 -15.22 -0.46
CA ASN A 257 -0.63 -15.51 -1.88
C ASN A 257 -0.17 -14.26 -2.63
N ARG A 258 0.56 -13.35 -1.96
CA ARG A 258 0.98 -12.04 -2.49
C ARG A 258 1.51 -12.09 -3.92
N LEU A 259 2.46 -12.97 -4.23
CA LEU A 259 3.08 -13.04 -5.56
C LEU A 259 2.08 -13.45 -6.66
N LEU A 260 1.13 -14.33 -6.34
CA LEU A 260 0.07 -14.72 -7.26
C LEU A 260 -0.79 -13.50 -7.58
N TRP A 261 -1.24 -12.81 -6.55
CA TRP A 261 -2.12 -11.65 -6.70
C TRP A 261 -1.43 -10.43 -7.31
N GLU A 262 -0.15 -10.18 -7.02
CA GLU A 262 0.65 -9.16 -7.72
C GLU A 262 0.74 -9.47 -9.22
N ASN A 263 0.93 -10.74 -9.59
CA ASN A 263 0.92 -11.16 -10.98
C ASN A 263 -0.49 -11.00 -11.60
N VAL A 264 -1.57 -11.34 -10.89
CA VAL A 264 -2.94 -11.09 -11.36
C VAL A 264 -3.15 -9.60 -11.62
N ALA A 265 -2.81 -8.73 -10.67
CA ALA A 265 -2.91 -7.28 -10.82
C ALA A 265 -2.14 -6.77 -12.04
N GLU A 266 -0.94 -7.28 -12.28
CA GLU A 266 -0.13 -6.88 -13.44
C GLU A 266 -0.70 -7.39 -14.76
N ARG A 267 -1.22 -8.63 -14.81
CA ARG A 267 -1.87 -9.17 -16.02
C ARG A 267 -3.16 -8.44 -16.36
N VAL A 268 -3.91 -8.06 -15.34
CA VAL A 268 -5.08 -7.20 -15.46
C VAL A 268 -4.64 -5.81 -15.92
N LYS A 269 -3.60 -5.21 -15.33
CA LYS A 269 -3.03 -3.91 -15.77
C LYS A 269 -2.64 -3.90 -17.24
N MET A 270 -1.91 -4.93 -17.69
CA MET A 270 -1.41 -5.02 -19.07
C MET A 270 -2.50 -5.37 -20.10
N GLY A 271 -3.72 -5.71 -19.67
CA GLY A 271 -4.76 -6.21 -20.58
C GLY A 271 -4.44 -7.59 -21.19
N ASP A 272 -3.55 -8.34 -20.54
CA ASP A 272 -3.20 -9.71 -20.94
C ASP A 272 -4.29 -10.70 -20.53
N MET A 273 -4.96 -10.41 -19.40
CA MET A 273 -6.04 -11.21 -18.85
C MET A 273 -7.33 -10.39 -18.70
N PRO A 274 -8.47 -10.95 -19.10
CA PRO A 274 -8.67 -12.25 -19.76
C PRO A 274 -8.00 -12.31 -21.15
N PRO A 275 -7.85 -13.47 -21.80
CA PRO A 275 -7.27 -13.52 -23.15
C PRO A 275 -8.10 -12.71 -24.15
N LYS A 276 -7.47 -12.12 -25.18
CA LYS A 276 -8.14 -11.27 -26.21
C LYS A 276 -9.40 -11.84 -26.88
N LYS A 277 -9.65 -13.15 -26.79
CA LYS A 277 -10.84 -13.83 -27.34
C LYS A 277 -12.01 -13.93 -26.34
N LYS A 278 -11.81 -13.51 -25.10
CA LYS A 278 -12.79 -13.45 -24.02
C LYS A 278 -13.12 -11.98 -23.72
N SER A 279 -14.26 -11.75 -23.08
CA SER A 279 -14.68 -10.42 -22.64
C SER A 279 -13.57 -9.80 -21.78
N GLN A 280 -13.18 -8.58 -22.14
CA GLN A 280 -12.23 -7.80 -21.35
C GLN A 280 -12.99 -6.96 -20.33
N PRO A 281 -12.44 -6.77 -19.12
CA PRO A 281 -12.89 -5.72 -18.21
C PRO A 281 -12.82 -4.37 -18.90
N ALA A 282 -13.79 -3.50 -18.60
CA ALA A 282 -13.65 -2.07 -18.88
C ALA A 282 -12.47 -1.50 -18.08
N ASP A 283 -11.95 -0.33 -18.46
CA ASP A 283 -10.81 0.26 -17.74
C ASP A 283 -11.17 0.65 -16.30
N SER A 284 -12.44 0.99 -16.03
CA SER A 284 -12.97 1.16 -14.68
C SER A 284 -12.89 -0.14 -13.86
N ASP A 285 -13.34 -1.27 -14.40
CA ASP A 285 -13.27 -2.59 -13.73
C ASP A 285 -11.82 -3.05 -13.53
N ARG A 286 -10.96 -2.79 -14.51
CA ARG A 286 -9.52 -3.05 -14.43
C ARG A 286 -8.89 -2.28 -13.28
N LEU A 287 -9.26 -1.00 -13.13
CA LEU A 287 -8.80 -0.14 -12.04
C LEU A 287 -9.34 -0.64 -10.70
N LYS A 288 -10.64 -0.96 -10.58
CA LYS A 288 -11.25 -1.51 -9.35
C LYS A 288 -10.56 -2.78 -8.87
N LEU A 289 -10.36 -3.77 -9.76
CA LEU A 289 -9.67 -5.02 -9.43
C LEU A 289 -8.25 -4.78 -8.92
N ARG A 290 -7.51 -3.84 -9.54
CA ARG A 290 -6.15 -3.51 -9.15
C ARG A 290 -6.12 -2.76 -7.81
N ALA A 291 -7.02 -1.81 -7.61
CA ALA A 291 -7.14 -1.04 -6.39
C ALA A 291 -7.53 -1.93 -5.20
N TRP A 292 -8.43 -2.90 -5.41
CA TRP A 292 -8.77 -3.90 -4.41
C TRP A 292 -7.56 -4.75 -4.00
N LEU A 293 -6.79 -5.26 -4.97
CA LEU A 293 -5.57 -6.01 -4.68
C LEU A 293 -4.52 -5.14 -3.98
N ALA A 294 -4.37 -3.88 -4.37
CA ALA A 294 -3.45 -2.95 -3.73
C ALA A 294 -3.85 -2.68 -2.26
N ALA A 295 -5.14 -2.53 -1.98
CA ALA A 295 -5.65 -2.38 -0.63
C ALA A 295 -5.49 -3.64 0.23
N GLU A 296 -5.77 -4.83 -0.31
CA GLU A 296 -5.65 -6.07 0.46
C GLU A 296 -4.20 -6.51 0.70
N ILE A 297 -3.28 -6.18 -0.21
CA ILE A 297 -1.90 -6.68 -0.21
C ILE A 297 -0.90 -5.61 0.16
N GLY A 298 -1.00 -4.45 -0.48
CA GLY A 298 -0.21 -3.28 -0.16
C GLY A 298 -0.56 -2.78 1.23
N GLY A 299 -1.87 -2.75 1.56
CA GLY A 299 -2.52 -2.31 2.82
C GLY A 299 -2.07 -2.98 4.11
N PHE A 300 -1.48 -4.15 3.98
CA PHE A 300 -1.47 -5.09 5.07
C PHE A 300 -0.47 -4.71 6.17
N ASP A 301 -0.99 -4.46 7.37
CA ASP A 301 -0.19 -4.15 8.55
C ASP A 301 0.51 -5.41 9.09
N TYR A 302 1.75 -5.63 8.64
CA TYR A 302 2.59 -6.72 9.13
C TYR A 302 2.92 -6.61 10.63
N ALA A 303 2.74 -5.46 11.29
CA ALA A 303 2.93 -5.34 12.73
C ALA A 303 1.87 -6.13 13.52
N LYS A 304 0.70 -6.39 12.92
CA LYS A 304 -0.34 -7.26 13.50
C LYS A 304 0.04 -8.74 13.44
N VAL A 305 1.01 -9.12 12.61
CA VAL A 305 1.46 -10.52 12.48
C VAL A 305 2.33 -10.90 13.68
N ARG A 306 1.71 -11.54 14.67
CA ARG A 306 2.42 -12.07 15.85
C ARG A 306 3.28 -13.30 15.55
N ASN A 307 2.84 -14.11 14.59
CA ASN A 307 3.53 -15.33 14.20
C ASN A 307 3.65 -15.37 12.67
N PRO A 308 4.80 -14.99 12.09
CA PRO A 308 5.03 -15.05 10.64
C PRO A 308 5.17 -16.50 10.13
N GLY A 309 4.84 -17.48 10.98
CA GLY A 309 4.82 -18.91 10.71
C GLY A 309 6.22 -19.53 10.65
N TYR A 310 6.30 -20.65 9.94
CA TYR A 310 7.47 -21.51 9.98
C TYR A 310 8.58 -20.97 9.08
N VAL A 311 9.68 -20.56 9.71
CA VAL A 311 10.94 -20.29 8.99
C VAL A 311 11.82 -21.54 9.11
N PRO A 312 12.26 -22.14 7.98
CA PRO A 312 13.19 -23.25 8.02
C PRO A 312 14.44 -22.89 8.80
N ALA A 313 14.93 -23.82 9.62
CA ALA A 313 16.24 -23.67 10.24
C ALA A 313 17.31 -23.48 9.14
N ARG A 314 18.11 -22.43 9.28
CA ARG A 314 19.19 -22.11 8.35
C ARG A 314 20.54 -22.26 9.03
N ARG A 315 21.56 -22.65 8.27
CA ARG A 315 22.94 -22.51 8.75
C ARG A 315 23.38 -21.04 8.75
N LEU A 316 24.49 -20.77 9.42
CA LEU A 316 25.20 -19.50 9.28
C LEU A 316 25.82 -19.40 7.88
N THR A 317 25.89 -18.18 7.34
CA THR A 317 26.74 -17.89 6.17
C THR A 317 28.22 -18.09 6.54
N ARG A 318 29.09 -18.19 5.54
CA ARG A 318 30.55 -18.25 5.74
C ARG A 318 31.05 -17.10 6.58
N GLU A 319 30.56 -15.89 6.28
CA GLU A 319 30.96 -14.68 6.98
C GLU A 319 30.37 -14.62 8.40
N GLU A 320 29.10 -15.02 8.59
CA GLU A 320 28.49 -15.15 9.92
C GLU A 320 29.22 -16.20 10.78
N TYR A 321 29.65 -17.32 10.18
CA TYR A 321 30.40 -18.37 10.86
C TYR A 321 31.79 -17.87 11.27
N ASN A 322 32.54 -17.26 10.35
CA ASN A 322 33.86 -16.70 10.63
C ASN A 322 33.81 -15.67 11.77
N ARG A 323 32.82 -14.77 11.75
CA ARG A 323 32.61 -13.79 12.82
C ARG A 323 32.22 -14.45 14.14
N THR A 324 31.41 -15.51 14.09
CA THR A 324 31.01 -16.25 15.29
C THR A 324 32.21 -16.98 15.90
N ILE A 325 33.04 -17.65 15.11
CA ILE A 325 34.28 -18.26 15.59
C ILE A 325 35.19 -17.21 16.23
N ARG A 326 35.39 -16.07 15.55
CA ARG A 326 36.19 -14.95 16.08
C ARG A 326 35.64 -14.44 17.41
N ASP A 327 34.33 -14.29 17.55
CA ASP A 327 33.71 -13.84 18.79
C ASP A 327 33.90 -14.87 19.91
N LEU A 328 33.72 -16.16 19.61
CA LEU A 328 33.84 -17.26 20.57
C LEU A 328 35.27 -17.42 21.09
N VAL A 329 36.26 -17.50 20.19
CA VAL A 329 37.64 -17.86 20.56
C VAL A 329 38.58 -16.67 20.65
N GLY A 330 38.23 -15.53 20.04
CA GLY A 330 39.03 -14.31 20.07
C GLY A 330 40.12 -14.20 19.00
N LEU A 331 40.21 -15.17 18.07
CA LEU A 331 41.16 -15.20 16.96
C LEU A 331 40.44 -15.07 15.61
N ASP A 332 41.05 -14.41 14.63
CA ASP A 332 40.48 -14.20 13.29
C ASP A 332 40.90 -15.30 12.31
N LEU A 333 40.43 -16.53 12.55
CA LEU A 333 40.90 -17.75 11.86
C LEU A 333 40.23 -18.03 10.51
N ARG A 334 39.12 -17.34 10.20
CA ARG A 334 38.34 -17.47 8.96
C ARG A 334 38.15 -18.90 8.37
N PRO A 335 37.79 -19.92 9.16
CA PRO A 335 37.73 -21.31 8.71
C PRO A 335 36.68 -21.59 7.61
N ALA A 336 35.61 -20.80 7.55
CA ALA A 336 34.57 -20.99 6.54
C ALA A 336 34.97 -20.46 5.15
N ASP A 337 36.18 -19.94 4.97
CA ASP A 337 36.67 -19.58 3.64
C ASP A 337 36.82 -20.80 2.70
N GLU A 338 36.97 -22.00 3.27
CA GLU A 338 37.02 -23.29 2.54
C GLU A 338 35.65 -23.95 2.35
N PHE A 339 34.58 -23.35 2.88
CA PHE A 339 33.25 -23.93 2.74
C PHE A 339 32.71 -23.68 1.33
N PRO A 340 31.75 -24.50 0.86
CA PRO A 340 30.99 -24.19 -0.34
C PRO A 340 30.48 -22.75 -0.31
N MET A 341 30.49 -22.08 -1.46
CA MET A 341 30.01 -20.69 -1.58
C MET A 341 28.54 -20.59 -1.18
N ASP A 342 28.20 -19.52 -0.47
CA ASP A 342 26.81 -19.21 -0.14
C ASP A 342 26.11 -18.66 -1.38
N PHE A 343 24.92 -19.17 -1.67
CA PHE A 343 24.07 -18.64 -2.72
C PHE A 343 23.22 -17.49 -2.18
N SER A 344 23.13 -16.41 -2.93
CA SER A 344 22.15 -15.35 -2.67
C SER A 344 20.74 -15.88 -2.94
N GLY A 345 19.83 -15.62 -2.00
CA GLY A 345 18.40 -15.87 -2.24
C GLY A 345 17.84 -14.93 -3.30
N THR A 346 16.59 -15.16 -3.70
CA THR A 346 15.84 -14.30 -4.62
C THR A 346 15.77 -12.84 -4.16
N SER A 347 15.87 -12.61 -2.85
CA SER A 347 15.92 -11.28 -2.24
C SER A 347 17.25 -10.53 -2.45
N GLY A 348 18.28 -11.19 -2.98
CA GLY A 348 19.64 -10.65 -3.10
C GLY A 348 20.48 -10.75 -1.84
N PHE A 349 19.89 -11.15 -0.70
CA PHE A 349 20.64 -11.36 0.55
C PHE A 349 21.27 -12.76 0.61
N SER A 350 22.51 -12.81 1.08
CA SER A 350 23.27 -14.05 1.28
C SER A 350 22.85 -14.84 2.52
N ASN A 351 22.02 -14.27 3.40
CA ASN A 351 21.58 -14.89 4.66
C ASN A 351 20.14 -15.48 4.59
N SER A 352 19.66 -15.78 3.38
CA SER A 352 18.30 -16.26 3.15
C SER A 352 18.14 -17.73 3.56
N ALA A 353 17.09 -18.05 4.32
CA ALA A 353 16.88 -19.42 4.84
C ALA A 353 16.64 -20.46 3.73
N ASN A 354 16.06 -20.05 2.59
CA ASN A 354 15.78 -20.91 1.45
C ASN A 354 17.03 -21.33 0.65
N THR A 355 18.17 -20.65 0.82
CA THR A 355 19.43 -21.02 0.16
C THR A 355 20.45 -21.64 1.12
N LEU A 356 20.27 -21.43 2.43
CA LEU A 356 21.21 -21.86 3.46
C LEU A 356 20.80 -23.17 4.14
N PHE A 357 20.64 -24.21 3.33
CA PHE A 357 20.45 -25.57 3.81
C PHE A 357 21.79 -26.29 4.06
N LEU A 358 21.75 -27.30 4.92
CA LEU A 358 22.92 -28.08 5.29
C LEU A 358 23.13 -29.21 4.27
N GLN A 359 24.21 -29.13 3.49
CA GLN A 359 24.61 -30.21 2.58
C GLN A 359 25.66 -31.10 3.26
N THR A 360 25.79 -32.35 2.83
CA THR A 360 26.80 -33.30 3.35
C THR A 360 28.23 -32.73 3.29
N ALA A 361 28.57 -32.00 2.24
CA ALA A 361 29.87 -31.34 2.10
C ALA A 361 30.16 -30.27 3.18
N HIS A 362 29.11 -29.68 3.78
CA HIS A 362 29.29 -28.73 4.88
C HIS A 362 29.59 -29.45 6.20
N LEU A 363 28.99 -30.62 6.45
CA LEU A 363 29.20 -31.38 7.70
C LEU A 363 30.68 -31.72 7.91
N ASP A 364 31.33 -32.26 6.87
CA ASP A 364 32.75 -32.60 6.89
C ASP A 364 33.64 -31.37 7.17
N ARG A 365 33.28 -30.24 6.55
CA ARG A 365 33.96 -28.96 6.75
C ARG A 365 33.74 -28.41 8.16
N TYR A 366 32.55 -28.53 8.74
CA TYR A 366 32.30 -28.10 10.13
C TYR A 366 33.16 -28.88 11.12
N PHE A 367 33.27 -30.20 10.98
CA PHE A 367 34.11 -31.02 11.87
C PHE A 367 35.59 -30.67 11.72
N THR A 368 36.11 -30.70 10.48
CA THR A 368 37.52 -30.39 10.20
C THR A 368 37.89 -28.99 10.67
N SER A 369 37.02 -28.00 10.43
CA SER A 369 37.26 -26.63 10.89
C SER A 369 37.16 -26.48 12.40
N ALA A 370 36.29 -27.21 13.08
CA ALA A 370 36.21 -27.17 14.54
C ALA A 370 37.49 -27.69 15.19
N GLU A 371 38.06 -28.78 14.66
CA GLU A 371 39.35 -29.33 15.10
C GLU A 371 40.48 -28.31 14.88
N GLY A 372 40.61 -27.79 13.66
CA GLY A 372 41.64 -26.79 13.33
C GLY A 372 41.54 -25.52 14.18
N VAL A 373 40.33 -25.03 14.44
CA VAL A 373 40.12 -23.87 15.33
C VAL A 373 40.61 -24.17 16.75
N ILE A 374 40.33 -25.36 17.29
CA ILE A 374 40.77 -25.70 18.65
C ILE A 374 42.29 -25.86 18.73
N ASP A 375 42.94 -26.39 17.70
CA ASP A 375 44.40 -26.53 17.67
C ASP A 375 45.10 -25.17 17.64
N GLU A 376 44.63 -24.23 16.82
CA GLU A 376 45.13 -22.85 16.79
C GLU A 376 44.89 -22.13 18.13
N VAL A 377 43.70 -22.31 18.72
CA VAL A 377 43.38 -21.68 20.01
C VAL A 377 44.21 -22.28 21.15
N ARG A 378 44.58 -23.56 21.09
CA ARG A 378 45.49 -24.19 22.07
C ARG A 378 46.93 -23.68 21.95
N ALA A 379 47.36 -23.33 20.73
CA ALA A 379 48.67 -22.76 20.50
C ALA A 379 48.80 -21.32 21.04
N ASP A 380 47.70 -20.57 21.13
CA ASP A 380 47.65 -19.23 21.71
C ASP A 380 47.18 -19.25 23.18
N GLU A 381 48.09 -19.01 24.12
CA GLU A 381 47.80 -19.05 25.56
C GLU A 381 46.69 -18.05 25.98
N LYS A 382 46.61 -16.89 25.32
CA LYS A 382 45.63 -15.86 25.64
C LYS A 382 44.24 -16.25 25.14
N ALA A 383 44.15 -16.79 23.93
CA ALA A 383 42.92 -17.31 23.36
C ALA A 383 42.41 -18.52 24.16
N TRP A 384 43.31 -19.45 24.52
CA TRP A 384 42.98 -20.60 25.36
C TRP A 384 42.38 -20.19 26.71
N LYS A 385 43.03 -19.24 27.41
CA LYS A 385 42.50 -18.68 28.67
C LYS A 385 41.15 -18.01 28.49
N LYS A 386 40.96 -17.25 27.40
CA LYS A 386 39.68 -16.58 27.09
C LYS A 386 38.55 -17.58 26.82
N LEU A 387 38.86 -18.69 26.13
CA LEU A 387 37.90 -19.74 25.81
C LEU A 387 37.41 -20.46 27.08
N LEU A 388 38.34 -20.77 28.00
CA LEU A 388 38.02 -21.43 29.28
C LEU A 388 37.28 -20.52 30.27
N GLY A 389 37.37 -19.20 30.09
CA GLY A 389 36.77 -18.23 31.00
C GLY A 389 37.50 -18.17 32.34
N SER A 390 36.77 -17.75 33.39
CA SER A 390 37.33 -17.57 34.73
C SER A 390 37.06 -18.74 35.68
N SER A 391 36.22 -19.70 35.25
CA SER A 391 35.83 -20.84 36.07
C SER A 391 36.85 -21.97 36.01
N ARG A 392 37.14 -22.58 37.17
CA ARG A 392 37.89 -23.85 37.26
C ARG A 392 36.99 -25.08 37.11
N ASP A 393 35.68 -24.89 37.09
CA ASP A 393 34.67 -25.94 36.92
C ASP A 393 34.27 -26.07 35.45
N ALA A 394 34.33 -27.30 34.94
CA ALA A 394 34.08 -27.61 33.54
C ALA A 394 32.61 -27.38 33.15
N ALA A 395 31.65 -27.70 34.02
CA ALA A 395 30.23 -27.52 33.75
C ALA A 395 29.87 -26.03 33.57
N THR A 396 30.45 -25.17 34.42
CA THR A 396 30.31 -23.72 34.31
C THR A 396 30.94 -23.19 33.02
N ALA A 397 32.17 -23.61 32.69
CA ALA A 397 32.85 -23.18 31.47
C ALA A 397 32.08 -23.61 30.20
N ILE A 398 31.57 -24.84 30.16
CA ILE A 398 30.70 -25.36 29.09
C ILE A 398 29.45 -24.49 28.97
N THR A 399 28.78 -24.18 30.08
CA THR A 399 27.54 -23.40 30.08
C THR A 399 27.75 -21.96 29.60
N GLU A 400 28.85 -21.30 30.01
CA GLU A 400 29.22 -19.97 29.53
C GLU A 400 29.52 -19.96 28.02
N MET A 401 30.26 -20.97 27.55
CA MET A 401 30.54 -21.16 26.13
C MET A 401 29.27 -21.40 25.33
N MET A 402 28.40 -22.30 25.79
CA MET A 402 27.11 -22.60 25.15
C MET A 402 26.23 -21.35 25.07
N ARG A 403 26.17 -20.54 26.13
CA ARG A 403 25.40 -19.28 26.11
C ARG A 403 25.87 -18.32 25.02
N ARG A 404 27.19 -18.21 24.81
CA ARG A 404 27.78 -17.38 23.74
C ARG A 404 27.53 -18.00 22.37
N ALA A 405 27.71 -19.31 22.22
CA ALA A 405 27.52 -20.02 20.96
C ALA A 405 26.06 -20.02 20.49
N TYR A 406 25.11 -20.25 21.40
CA TYR A 406 23.68 -20.28 21.09
C TYR A 406 23.07 -18.88 21.06
N ARG A 407 23.78 -17.87 21.58
CA ARG A 407 23.31 -16.49 21.73
C ARG A 407 22.01 -16.39 22.53
N ARG A 408 21.76 -17.39 23.38
CA ARG A 408 20.65 -17.49 24.33
C ARG A 408 21.08 -18.36 25.51
N PRO A 409 20.40 -18.30 26.65
CA PRO A 409 20.57 -19.31 27.69
C PRO A 409 20.32 -20.72 27.11
N PRO A 410 21.25 -21.68 27.30
CA PRO A 410 20.99 -23.07 26.95
C PRO A 410 19.89 -23.63 27.85
N THR A 411 19.08 -24.54 27.31
CA THR A 411 18.08 -25.26 28.11
C THR A 411 18.76 -26.28 29.01
N HIS A 412 18.08 -26.68 30.09
CA HIS A 412 18.60 -27.69 31.01
C HIS A 412 18.95 -29.01 30.30
N THR A 413 18.14 -29.42 29.31
CA THR A 413 18.39 -30.63 28.51
C THR A 413 19.67 -30.51 27.67
N GLU A 414 19.85 -29.39 26.96
CA GLU A 414 21.04 -29.15 26.13
C GLU A 414 22.31 -29.15 26.98
N THR A 415 22.31 -28.46 28.13
CA THR A 415 23.46 -28.42 29.03
C THR A 415 23.80 -29.82 29.56
N LYS A 416 22.79 -30.59 29.98
CA LYS A 416 22.98 -31.95 30.48
C LYS A 416 23.59 -32.86 29.42
N GLU A 417 23.15 -32.76 28.17
CA GLU A 417 23.67 -33.60 27.07
C GLU A 417 25.15 -33.31 26.78
N ILE A 418 25.54 -32.03 26.71
CA ILE A 418 26.94 -31.66 26.44
C ILE A 418 27.85 -32.04 27.60
N ILE A 419 27.42 -31.85 28.85
CA ILE A 419 28.20 -32.27 30.03
C ILE A 419 28.39 -33.78 30.05
N ALA A 420 27.35 -34.56 29.77
CA ALA A 420 27.46 -36.02 29.72
C ALA A 420 28.46 -36.49 28.65
N ARG A 421 28.53 -35.81 27.50
CA ARG A 421 29.54 -36.10 26.46
C ARG A 421 30.97 -35.79 26.95
N TYR A 422 31.15 -34.67 27.65
CA TYR A 422 32.43 -34.32 28.26
C TYR A 422 32.89 -35.37 29.29
N GLU A 423 32.00 -35.79 30.18
CA GLU A 423 32.28 -36.80 31.20
C GLU A 423 32.64 -38.16 30.57
N ALA A 424 31.91 -38.60 29.54
CA ALA A 424 32.20 -39.83 28.82
C ALA A 424 33.58 -39.81 28.14
N GLU A 425 33.98 -38.69 27.53
CA GLU A 425 35.31 -38.55 26.93
C GLU A 425 36.44 -38.47 27.99
N LEU A 426 36.17 -37.91 29.17
CA LEU A 426 37.08 -37.97 30.30
C LEU A 426 37.32 -39.41 30.79
N GLU A 427 36.26 -40.22 30.86
CA GLU A 427 36.37 -41.63 31.25
C GLU A 427 37.20 -42.44 30.24
N LYS A 428 36.95 -42.24 28.92
CA LYS A 428 37.73 -42.89 27.86
C LYS A 428 39.22 -42.56 27.88
N LYS A 429 39.60 -41.37 28.35
CA LYS A 429 41.02 -40.98 28.50
C LYS A 429 41.68 -41.53 29.75
N LYS A 430 40.89 -41.99 30.74
CA LYS A 430 41.38 -42.60 31.98
C LYS A 430 41.54 -44.12 31.85
N SER A 431 40.74 -44.76 30.98
CA SER A 431 40.93 -46.15 30.54
C SER A 431 42.05 -46.26 29.51
#